data_AF-A0A3R7F013-F1
#
_entry.id   AF-A0A3R7F013-F1
#
_cell.length_a   1.000
_cell.length_b   1.000
_cell.length_c   1.000
_cell.angle_alpha   90.00
_cell.angle_beta   90.00
_cell.angle_gamma   90.00
#
_symmetry.space_group_name_H-M   'P 1'
#
loop_
_entity.id
_entity.type
_entity.pdbx_description
1 polymer ?
#
loop_
_entity_poly.entity_id
_entity_poly.type
_entity_poly.pdbx_seq_one_letter_code
_entity_poly.pdbx_strand_id
1 'polypeptide(L)'
;MLDILDPRAIGTIAGKVTTTVQILEFVLQVLLGITSLLLTLLILLHKGRGGGLSDMFGGGMSSAMGSSGLAERNLNRFTIVLALAWFLSIVALGLITKFTVL
;
A
#
# COMPACT_ATOMS: atom_id res chain seq x y z
N MET A 1 -13.74 17.33 -44.16
CA MET A 1 -13.07 18.39 -43.38
C MET A 1 -14.00 18.89 -42.26
N LEU A 2 -14.58 17.99 -41.44
CA LEU A 2 -15.44 18.34 -40.29
C LEU A 2 -15.43 17.28 -39.16
N ASP A 3 -14.42 16.40 -39.07
CA ASP A 3 -14.38 15.32 -38.06
C ASP A 3 -14.04 15.79 -36.62
N ILE A 4 -13.79 17.09 -36.43
CA ILE A 4 -13.39 17.69 -35.14
C ILE A 4 -14.56 18.38 -34.41
N LEU A 5 -15.72 18.54 -35.04
CA LEU A 5 -16.92 19.17 -34.46
C LEU A 5 -18.12 18.23 -34.33
N ASP A 6 -17.95 16.91 -34.44
CA ASP A 6 -19.04 15.97 -34.17
C ASP A 6 -19.27 15.85 -32.64
N PRO A 7 -20.42 16.32 -32.10
CA PRO A 7 -20.73 16.23 -30.68
C PRO A 7 -20.77 14.79 -30.14
N ARG A 8 -20.94 13.78 -31.01
CA ARG A 8 -20.90 12.36 -30.62
C ARG A 8 -19.49 11.88 -30.30
N ALA A 9 -18.48 12.42 -30.98
CA ALA A 9 -17.08 12.10 -30.71
C ALA A 9 -16.68 12.60 -29.31
N ILE A 10 -17.06 13.84 -28.96
CA ILE A 10 -16.77 14.45 -27.65
C ILE A 10 -17.39 13.64 -26.50
N GLY A 11 -18.67 13.23 -26.64
CA GLY A 11 -19.35 12.41 -25.62
C GLY A 11 -18.71 11.02 -25.43
N THR A 12 -18.23 10.42 -26.52
CA THR A 12 -17.55 9.11 -26.48
C THR A 12 -16.19 9.18 -25.77
N ILE A 13 -15.42 10.25 -26.01
CA ILE A 13 -14.13 10.46 -25.33
C ILE A 13 -14.34 10.77 -23.85
N ALA A 14 -15.28 11.66 -23.52
CA ALA A 14 -15.62 11.97 -22.14
C ALA A 14 -16.09 10.72 -21.36
N GLY A 15 -16.95 9.89 -21.97
CA GLY A 15 -17.38 8.62 -21.38
C GLY A 15 -16.22 7.65 -21.12
N LYS A 16 -15.32 7.47 -22.10
CA LYS A 16 -14.12 6.62 -21.94
C LYS A 16 -13.20 7.10 -20.82
N VAL A 17 -13.01 8.41 -20.69
CA VAL A 17 -12.17 9.02 -19.65
C VAL A 17 -12.78 8.75 -18.28
N THR A 18 -14.07 9.01 -18.08
CA THR A 18 -14.77 8.74 -16.82
C THR A 18 -14.67 7.26 -16.42
N THR A 19 -14.91 6.33 -17.35
CA THR A 19 -14.80 4.89 -17.05
C THR A 19 -13.37 4.50 -16.67
N THR A 20 -12.35 5.06 -17.32
CA THR A 20 -10.94 4.77 -17.02
C THR A 20 -10.56 5.26 -15.63
N VAL A 21 -11.00 6.47 -15.24
CA VAL A 21 -10.74 7.03 -13.90
C VAL A 21 -11.43 6.20 -12.82
N GLN A 22 -12.68 5.78 -13.03
CA GLN A 22 -13.41 4.92 -12.09
C GLN A 22 -12.71 3.58 -11.85
N ILE A 23 -12.21 2.94 -12.90
CA ILE A 23 -11.45 1.68 -12.78
C ILE A 23 -10.18 1.92 -11.97
N LEU A 24 -9.46 3.02 -12.24
CA LEU A 24 -8.23 3.35 -11.51
C LEU A 24 -8.50 3.59 -10.02
N GLU A 25 -9.52 4.36 -9.68
CA GLU A 25 -9.92 4.61 -8.29
C GLU A 25 -10.25 3.32 -7.54
N PHE A 26 -11.04 2.43 -8.17
CA PHE A 26 -11.40 1.14 -7.58
C PHE A 26 -10.17 0.27 -7.32
N VAL A 27 -9.26 0.17 -8.30
CA VAL A 27 -8.02 -0.60 -8.15
C VAL A 27 -7.15 -0.05 -7.03
N LEU A 28 -6.97 1.28 -6.95
CA LEU A 28 -6.18 1.91 -5.89
C LEU A 28 -6.81 1.70 -4.51
N GLN A 29 -8.13 1.76 -4.38
CA GLN A 29 -8.83 1.51 -3.11
C GLN A 29 -8.61 0.06 -2.63
N VAL A 30 -8.77 -0.92 -3.52
CA VAL A 30 -8.54 -2.33 -3.20
C VAL A 30 -7.07 -2.55 -2.83
N LEU A 31 -6.13 -1.98 -3.59
CA LEU A 31 -4.70 -2.06 -3.31
C LEU A 31 -4.36 -1.46 -1.94
N LEU A 32 -4.92 -0.31 -1.60
CA LEU A 32 -4.75 0.34 -0.29
C LEU A 32 -5.31 -0.53 0.85
N GLY A 33 -6.48 -1.12 0.66
CA GLY A 33 -7.09 -2.03 1.64
C GLY A 33 -6.22 -3.27 1.90
N ILE A 34 -5.74 -3.93 0.83
CA ILE A 34 -4.86 -5.09 0.94
C ILE A 34 -3.54 -4.72 1.62
N THR A 35 -2.88 -3.65 1.15
CA THR A 35 -1.58 -3.22 1.71
C THR A 35 -1.68 -2.79 3.17
N SER A 36 -2.81 -2.21 3.61
CA SER A 36 -3.09 -1.87 5.01
C SER A 36 -3.17 -3.12 5.91
N LEU A 37 -3.92 -4.13 5.48
CA LEU A 37 -4.01 -5.41 6.20
C LEU A 37 -2.65 -6.11 6.25
N LEU A 38 -1.93 -6.15 5.13
CA LEU A 38 -0.63 -6.78 5.03
C LEU A 38 0.38 -6.08 5.96
N LEU A 39 0.44 -4.74 5.94
CA LEU A 39 1.30 -3.96 6.84
C LEU A 39 1.00 -4.25 8.31
N THR A 40 -0.27 -4.26 8.69
CA THR A 40 -0.68 -4.55 10.07
C THR A 40 -0.20 -5.94 10.50
N LEU A 41 -0.42 -6.97 9.67
CA LEU A 41 0.04 -8.34 9.93
C LEU A 41 1.58 -8.42 10.00
N LEU A 42 2.27 -7.77 9.06
CA LEU A 42 3.73 -7.75 9.00
C LEU A 42 4.30 -7.09 10.25
N ILE A 43 3.75 -5.96 10.70
CA ILE A 43 4.18 -5.26 11.92
C ILE A 43 3.98 -6.15 13.15
N LEU A 44 2.85 -6.84 13.27
CA LEU A 44 2.61 -7.79 14.36
C LEU A 44 3.61 -8.95 14.35
N LEU A 45 3.92 -9.49 13.17
CA LEU A 45 4.91 -10.55 13.02
C LEU A 45 6.34 -10.09 13.39
N HIS A 46 6.68 -8.82 13.15
CA HIS A 46 7.98 -8.24 13.57
C HIS A 46 8.10 -8.11 15.11
N LYS A 47 6.99 -7.86 15.82
CA LYS A 47 6.96 -7.77 17.30
C LYS A 47 6.75 -9.11 18.01
N GLY A 48 6.31 -10.15 17.29
CA GLY A 48 6.01 -11.47 17.85
C GLY A 48 7.21 -12.30 18.34
N ARG A 49 8.45 -11.82 18.15
CA ARG A 49 9.67 -12.58 18.47
C ARG A 49 10.34 -12.21 19.82
N GLY A 50 9.74 -11.31 20.61
CA GLY A 50 10.30 -10.84 21.89
C GLY A 50 9.28 -10.37 22.93
N GLY A 51 8.04 -10.85 22.85
CA GLY A 51 6.93 -10.40 23.70
C GLY A 51 6.54 -11.35 24.85
N GLY A 52 7.33 -12.41 25.09
CA GLY A 52 7.07 -13.38 26.15
C GLY A 52 7.53 -12.89 27.52
N LEU A 53 6.87 -13.35 28.59
CA LEU A 53 7.26 -13.04 29.98
C LEU A 53 8.74 -13.37 30.24
N SER A 54 9.27 -14.43 29.63
CA SER A 54 10.71 -14.80 29.74
C SER A 54 11.65 -13.71 29.22
N ASP A 55 11.31 -13.01 28.13
CA ASP A 55 12.14 -11.91 27.62
C ASP A 55 11.99 -10.66 28.50
N MET A 56 10.83 -10.48 29.14
CA MET A 56 10.56 -9.40 30.11
C MET A 56 11.20 -9.65 31.49
N PHE A 57 11.49 -10.91 31.83
CA PHE A 57 12.12 -11.34 33.09
C PHE A 57 13.61 -11.73 32.94
N GLY A 58 14.28 -11.28 31.88
CA GLY A 58 15.74 -11.46 31.74
C GLY A 58 16.16 -12.75 31.05
N GLY A 59 15.38 -13.19 30.07
CA GLY A 59 15.59 -14.38 29.25
C GLY A 59 16.96 -14.41 28.56
N GLY A 60 17.93 -15.02 29.25
CA GLY A 60 19.12 -15.66 28.66
C GLY A 60 20.17 -14.73 28.05
N MET A 61 21.19 -14.40 28.86
CA MET A 61 22.49 -13.82 28.47
C MET A 61 23.28 -14.62 27.38
N SER A 62 22.71 -15.64 26.73
CA SER A 62 23.47 -16.53 25.83
C SER A 62 22.77 -16.93 24.52
N SER A 63 21.52 -16.53 24.26
CA SER A 63 20.75 -17.10 23.14
C SER A 63 20.54 -16.18 21.92
N ALA A 64 20.96 -14.91 21.97
CA ALA A 64 20.68 -13.93 20.92
C ALA A 64 21.79 -13.74 19.86
N MET A 65 22.94 -14.44 19.97
CA MET A 65 24.13 -14.09 19.18
C MET A 65 24.30 -14.87 17.86
N GLY A 66 23.36 -15.76 17.50
CA GLY A 66 23.65 -16.80 16.49
C GLY A 66 22.90 -16.81 15.16
N SER A 67 21.71 -16.21 15.01
CA SER A 67 20.83 -16.64 13.90
C SER A 67 19.98 -15.59 13.17
N SER A 68 19.84 -14.37 13.68
CA SER A 68 18.74 -13.49 13.22
C SER A 68 19.11 -12.44 12.16
N GLY A 69 20.40 -12.26 11.85
CA GLY A 69 20.87 -11.06 11.14
C GLY A 69 20.46 -10.92 9.67
N LEU A 70 20.04 -11.97 8.97
CA LEU A 70 19.72 -11.91 7.53
C LEU A 70 18.21 -11.88 7.28
N ALA A 71 17.46 -12.73 7.97
CA ALA A 71 16.00 -12.79 7.86
C ALA A 71 15.34 -11.51 8.41
N GLU A 72 15.81 -10.99 9.54
CA GLU A 72 15.25 -9.76 10.14
C GLU A 72 15.54 -8.53 9.30
N ARG A 73 16.77 -8.42 8.79
CA ARG A 73 17.17 -7.28 7.94
C ARG A 73 16.40 -7.26 6.63
N ASN A 74 16.08 -8.43 6.08
CA ASN A 74 15.34 -8.55 4.84
C ASN A 74 13.83 -8.26 5.03
N LEU A 75 13.21 -8.79 6.10
CA LEU A 75 11.81 -8.49 6.44
C LEU A 75 11.56 -7.00 6.71
N ASN A 76 12.50 -6.32 7.40
CA ASN A 76 12.38 -4.89 7.66
C ASN A 76 12.39 -4.07 6.35
N ARG A 77 13.24 -4.44 5.37
CA ARG A 77 13.28 -3.77 4.06
C ARG A 77 11.97 -3.94 3.30
N PHE A 78 11.40 -5.15 3.29
CA PHE A 78 10.09 -5.37 2.65
C PHE A 78 8.99 -4.55 3.30
N THR A 79 8.97 -4.44 4.63
CA THR A 79 7.98 -3.64 5.37
C THR A 79 8.10 -2.16 5.03
N ILE A 80 9.32 -1.62 4.94
CA ILE A 80 9.56 -0.22 4.57
C ILE A 80 9.09 0.04 3.14
N VAL A 81 9.43 -0.82 2.18
CA VAL A 81 9.00 -0.69 0.77
C VAL A 81 7.47 -0.75 0.67
N LEU A 82 6.84 -1.67 1.40
CA LEU A 82 5.39 -1.81 1.42
C LEU A 82 4.69 -0.60 2.07
N ALA A 83 5.26 -0.06 3.16
CA ALA A 83 4.76 1.15 3.82
C ALA A 83 4.83 2.38 2.90
N LEU A 84 5.92 2.53 2.14
CA LEU A 84 6.05 3.59 1.14
C LEU A 84 5.02 3.44 0.01
N ALA A 85 4.82 2.23 -0.50
CA ALA A 85 3.81 1.97 -1.53
C ALA A 85 2.38 2.23 -1.03
N TRP A 86 2.07 1.84 0.22
CA TRP A 86 0.80 2.15 0.88
C TRP A 86 0.58 3.66 1.03
N PHE A 87 1.59 4.39 1.51
CA PHE A 87 1.53 5.85 1.65
C PHE A 87 1.35 6.55 0.30
N LEU A 88 2.09 6.14 -0.74
CA LEU A 88 1.91 6.66 -2.11
C LEU A 88 0.49 6.42 -2.63
N SER A 89 -0.09 5.26 -2.34
CA SER A 89 -1.46 4.93 -2.76
C SER A 89 -2.50 5.84 -2.10
N ILE A 90 -2.30 6.20 -0.81
CA ILE A 90 -3.14 7.19 -0.11
C ILE A 90 -3.06 8.56 -0.79
N VAL A 91 -1.84 9.03 -1.06
CA VAL A 91 -1.64 10.35 -1.68
C VAL A 91 -2.23 10.39 -3.10
N ALA A 92 -2.01 9.34 -3.89
CA ALA A 92 -2.57 9.23 -5.23
C ALA A 92 -4.11 9.26 -5.23
N LEU A 93 -4.76 8.47 -4.36
CA LEU A 93 -6.21 8.49 -4.20
C LEU A 93 -6.71 9.86 -3.72
N GLY A 94 -6.03 10.48 -2.76
CA GLY A 94 -6.37 11.81 -2.26
C GLY A 94 -6.30 12.88 -3.35
N LEU A 95 -5.32 12.80 -4.24
CA LEU A 95 -5.20 13.71 -5.39
C LEU A 95 -6.31 13.45 -6.42
N ILE A 96 -6.51 12.19 -6.84
CA ILE A 96 -7.54 11.85 -7.84
C ILE A 96 -8.92 12.28 -7.33
N THR A 97 -9.29 11.91 -6.11
CA THR A 97 -10.59 12.30 -5.53
C THR A 97 -10.77 13.81 -5.43
N LYS A 98 -9.73 14.56 -5.04
CA LYS A 98 -9.79 16.03 -4.97
C LYS A 98 -10.03 16.66 -6.35
N PHE A 99 -9.41 16.15 -7.41
CA PHE A 99 -9.57 16.71 -8.77
C PHE A 99 -10.78 16.16 -9.53
N THR A 100 -11.33 15.01 -9.13
CA THR A 100 -12.54 14.42 -9.71
C THR A 100 -13.82 15.02 -9.08
N VAL A 101 -13.80 15.36 -7.79
CA VAL A 101 -14.97 15.89 -7.06
C VAL A 101 -15.14 17.42 -7.22
N LEU A 102 -14.10 18.13 -7.66
CA LEU A 102 -14.13 19.57 -8.00
C LEU A 102 -14.50 19.76 -9.48
#